data_AF-A0A1G1EIX5-F1
#
_entry.id   AF-A0A1G1EIX5-F1
#
_cell.length_a   1.000
_cell.length_b   1.000
_cell.length_c   1.000
_cell.angle_alpha   90.00
_cell.angle_beta   90.00
_cell.angle_gamma   90.00
#
_symmetry.space_group_name_H-M   'P 1'
#
loop_
_entity.id
_entity.type
_entity.pdbx_description
1 polymer ?
#
loop_
_entity_poly.entity_id
_entity_poly.type
_entity_poly.pdbx_seq_one_letter_code
_entity_poly.pdbx_strand_id
1 'polypeptide(L)'
;MLGINERRRLSKVLTVTGLLLAISLVILIYPPASEAKARKKFKQHKNPHFCLTEVYIDYFRVKPSLIETLAERIIYEEIPVVLFISQRTKTNPDILLNWRLGGANWLDISLRLGLSPDIYYVPIPRQARVGPPFGNAYGYYRKRVPKARYITLSNEDIINLVLLRVVSDYFGLEPFRVIQWRSAGKGFDQIIIELRRKKD
;
A
#
# COMPACT_ATOMS: atom_id res chain seq x y z
N MET A 1 -40.76 -21.41 36.58
CA MET A 1 -39.72 -22.45 36.75
C MET A 1 -39.42 -23.06 35.38
N LEU A 2 -38.24 -22.82 34.81
CA LEU A 2 -37.83 -23.40 33.52
C LEU A 2 -37.63 -24.92 33.65
N GLY A 3 -38.27 -25.68 32.75
CA GLY A 3 -38.24 -27.14 32.70
C GLY A 3 -36.83 -27.69 32.42
N ILE A 4 -36.54 -28.89 32.96
CA ILE A 4 -35.21 -29.52 32.92
C ILE A 4 -34.65 -29.65 31.49
N ASN A 5 -35.53 -29.84 30.49
CA ASN A 5 -35.14 -29.91 29.08
C ASN A 5 -34.72 -28.54 28.48
N GLU A 6 -35.32 -27.43 28.90
CA GLU A 6 -34.92 -26.10 28.42
C GLU A 6 -33.57 -25.67 28.99
N ARG A 7 -33.26 -26.01 30.25
CA ARG A 7 -31.95 -25.73 30.83
C ARG A 7 -30.81 -26.48 30.14
N ARG A 8 -31.03 -27.73 29.72
CA ARG A 8 -30.06 -28.50 28.91
C ARG A 8 -29.87 -27.96 27.49
N ARG A 9 -30.91 -27.40 26.87
CA ARG A 9 -30.79 -26.73 25.56
C ARG A 9 -30.00 -25.44 25.68
N LEU A 10 -30.31 -24.60 26.67
CA LEU A 10 -29.62 -23.33 26.89
C LEU A 10 -28.14 -23.52 27.24
N SER A 11 -27.79 -24.51 28.07
CA SER A 11 -26.39 -24.80 28.40
C SER A 11 -25.57 -25.23 27.17
N LYS A 12 -26.15 -26.03 26.27
CA LYS A 12 -25.48 -26.46 25.02
C LYS A 12 -25.27 -25.29 24.06
N VAL A 13 -26.24 -24.38 23.94
CA VAL A 13 -26.14 -23.19 23.07
C VAL A 13 -25.07 -22.21 23.58
N LEU A 14 -25.02 -21.98 24.89
CA LEU A 14 -23.99 -21.15 25.54
C LEU A 14 -22.57 -21.72 25.37
N THR A 15 -22.40 -23.05 25.46
CA THR A 15 -21.08 -23.67 25.24
C THR A 15 -20.62 -23.61 23.79
N VAL A 16 -21.53 -23.77 22.82
CA VAL A 16 -21.18 -23.74 21.39
C VAL A 16 -20.84 -22.33 20.92
N THR A 17 -21.59 -21.33 21.38
CA THR A 17 -21.33 -19.91 21.04
C THR A 17 -20.02 -19.40 21.64
N GLY A 18 -19.72 -19.76 22.89
CA GLY A 18 -18.43 -19.43 23.50
C GLY A 18 -17.23 -20.05 22.77
N LEU A 19 -17.36 -21.29 22.29
CA LEU A 19 -16.31 -21.98 21.54
C LEU A 19 -16.05 -21.32 20.17
N LEU A 20 -17.11 -20.92 19.45
CA LEU A 20 -17.00 -20.26 18.15
C LEU A 20 -16.35 -18.87 18.24
N LEU A 21 -16.63 -18.11 19.31
CA LEU A 21 -15.99 -16.82 19.57
C LEU A 21 -14.50 -17.00 19.89
N ALA A 22 -14.13 -18.00 20.69
CA ALA A 22 -12.73 -18.30 21.00
C ALA A 22 -11.94 -18.70 19.73
N ILE A 23 -12.53 -19.52 18.85
CA ILE A 23 -11.89 -19.92 17.59
C ILE A 23 -11.70 -18.72 16.66
N SER A 24 -12.70 -17.82 16.54
CA SER A 24 -12.56 -16.60 15.73
C SER A 24 -11.46 -15.67 16.27
N LEU A 25 -11.33 -15.56 17.59
CA LEU A 25 -10.28 -14.75 18.21
C LEU A 25 -8.88 -15.34 17.95
N VAL A 26 -8.74 -16.66 17.98
CA VAL A 26 -7.47 -17.35 17.68
C VAL A 26 -7.08 -17.18 16.20
N ILE A 27 -8.02 -17.23 15.27
CA ILE A 27 -7.76 -17.00 13.83
C ILE A 27 -7.36 -15.54 13.56
N LEU A 28 -7.86 -14.58 14.34
CA LEU A 28 -7.45 -13.17 14.23
C LEU A 28 -6.01 -12.94 14.72
N ILE A 29 -5.57 -13.70 15.73
CA ILE A 29 -4.25 -13.55 16.37
C ILE A 29 -3.19 -14.39 15.65
N TYR A 30 -3.55 -15.57 15.15
CA TYR A 30 -2.64 -16.50 14.49
C TYR A 30 -3.04 -16.71 13.03
N PRO A 31 -2.23 -16.25 12.05
CA PRO A 31 -2.49 -16.54 10.65
C PRO A 31 -2.45 -18.05 10.41
N PRO A 32 -3.29 -18.58 9.49
CA PRO A 32 -3.36 -20.00 9.23
C PRO A 32 -2.00 -20.54 8.75
N ALA A 33 -1.69 -21.79 9.09
CA ALA A 33 -0.40 -22.43 8.80
C ALA A 33 -0.03 -22.43 7.29
N SER A 34 -1.01 -22.30 6.40
CA SER A 34 -0.82 -22.12 4.96
C SER A 34 -0.12 -20.80 4.62
N GLU A 35 -0.48 -19.70 5.29
CA GLU A 35 0.15 -18.39 5.12
C GLU A 35 1.56 -18.35 5.73
N ALA A 36 1.77 -19.05 6.86
CA ALA A 36 3.10 -19.18 7.46
C ALA A 36 4.07 -19.92 6.54
N LYS A 37 3.61 -20.99 5.87
CA LYS A 37 4.39 -21.72 4.86
C LYS A 37 4.65 -20.86 3.61
N ALA A 38 3.66 -20.12 3.13
CA ALA A 38 3.83 -19.18 2.02
C ALA A 38 4.85 -18.09 2.34
N ARG A 39 4.79 -17.49 3.54
CA ARG A 39 5.80 -16.53 4.03
C ARG A 39 7.21 -17.13 4.11
N LYS A 40 7.35 -18.39 4.56
CA LYS A 40 8.65 -19.08 4.59
C LYS A 40 9.21 -19.35 3.19
N LYS A 41 8.37 -19.79 2.25
CA LYS A 41 8.77 -19.99 0.85
C LYS A 41 9.15 -18.66 0.19
N PHE A 42 8.42 -17.59 0.51
CA PHE A 42 8.71 -16.22 0.08
C PHE A 42 10.07 -15.72 0.59
N LYS A 43 10.42 -16.00 1.86
CA LYS A 43 11.76 -15.72 2.43
C LYS A 43 12.91 -16.46 1.74
N GLN A 44 12.64 -17.60 1.09
CA GLN A 44 13.66 -18.45 0.47
C GLN A 44 13.97 -18.06 -0.98
N HIS A 45 13.09 -17.32 -1.66
CA HIS A 45 13.42 -16.74 -2.96
C HIS A 45 14.30 -15.50 -2.79
N LYS A 46 15.43 -15.46 -3.49
CA LYS A 46 16.26 -14.26 -3.68
C LYS A 46 15.49 -13.22 -4.52
N ASN A 47 14.34 -12.76 -4.05
CA ASN A 47 13.61 -11.67 -4.69
C ASN A 47 14.41 -10.38 -4.40
N PRO A 48 14.98 -9.71 -5.41
CA PRO A 48 15.75 -8.48 -5.19
C PRO A 48 14.88 -7.38 -4.55
N HIS A 49 13.55 -7.49 -4.67
CA HIS A 49 12.57 -6.59 -4.07
C HIS A 49 11.91 -7.15 -2.81
N PHE A 50 12.50 -8.16 -2.15
CA PHE A 50 11.94 -8.79 -0.95
C PHE A 50 11.54 -7.75 0.12
N CYS A 51 12.40 -6.78 0.39
CA CYS A 51 12.13 -5.73 1.38
C CYS A 51 10.94 -4.84 1.00
N LEU A 52 10.80 -4.47 -0.28
CA LEU A 52 9.66 -3.72 -0.79
C LEU A 52 8.38 -4.56 -0.73
N THR A 53 8.46 -5.85 -1.06
CA THR A 53 7.31 -6.75 -1.08
C THR A 53 6.63 -6.80 0.28
N GLU A 54 7.42 -7.01 1.34
CA GLU A 54 6.87 -7.07 2.70
C GLU A 54 6.24 -5.72 3.10
N VAL A 55 6.87 -4.59 2.75
CA VAL A 55 6.27 -3.26 2.99
C VAL A 55 4.93 -3.12 2.27
N TYR A 56 4.83 -3.52 1.00
CA TYR A 56 3.59 -3.42 0.24
C TYR A 56 2.49 -4.33 0.79
N ILE A 57 2.82 -5.57 1.13
CA ILE A 57 1.89 -6.54 1.75
C ILE A 57 1.31 -5.96 3.03
N ASP A 58 2.17 -5.47 3.92
CA ASP A 58 1.75 -4.99 5.24
C ASP A 58 1.03 -3.65 5.16
N TYR A 59 1.50 -2.72 4.31
CA TYR A 59 0.90 -1.40 4.14
C TYR A 59 -0.47 -1.46 3.48
N PHE A 60 -0.59 -2.18 2.35
CA PHE A 60 -1.85 -2.30 1.60
C PHE A 60 -2.73 -3.45 2.11
N ARG A 61 -2.28 -4.28 3.06
CA ARG A 61 -3.04 -5.43 3.59
C ARG A 61 -3.48 -6.40 2.47
N VAL A 62 -2.57 -6.71 1.57
CA VAL A 62 -2.82 -7.61 0.42
C VAL A 62 -2.08 -8.93 0.56
N LYS A 63 -2.52 -9.95 -0.18
CA LYS A 63 -1.85 -11.25 -0.21
C LYS A 63 -0.55 -11.18 -1.02
N PRO A 64 0.50 -11.95 -0.65
CA PRO A 64 1.74 -12.01 -1.41
C PRO A 64 1.53 -12.38 -2.89
N SER A 65 0.60 -13.31 -3.16
CA SER A 65 0.28 -13.76 -4.53
C SER A 65 -0.19 -12.62 -5.44
N LEU A 66 -0.88 -11.61 -4.90
CA LEU A 66 -1.27 -10.44 -5.68
C LEU A 66 -0.03 -9.65 -6.11
N ILE A 67 0.93 -9.44 -5.21
CA ILE A 67 2.17 -8.74 -5.54
C ILE A 67 2.97 -9.49 -6.60
N GLU A 68 3.04 -10.82 -6.50
CA GLU A 68 3.71 -11.69 -7.49
C GLU A 68 3.06 -11.53 -8.87
N THR A 69 1.73 -11.62 -8.98
CA THR A 69 1.00 -11.43 -10.24
C THR A 69 1.19 -10.02 -10.82
N LEU A 70 1.28 -8.99 -9.98
CA LEU A 70 1.55 -7.62 -10.44
C LEU A 70 2.99 -7.46 -10.95
N ALA A 71 3.96 -8.03 -10.23
CA ALA A 71 5.39 -7.95 -10.56
C ALA A 71 5.75 -8.67 -11.88
N GLU A 72 4.94 -9.61 -12.33
CA GLU A 72 5.09 -10.27 -13.64
C GLU A 72 4.73 -9.35 -14.83
N ARG A 73 4.01 -8.25 -14.59
CA ARG A 73 3.37 -7.45 -15.64
C ARG A 73 3.83 -6.00 -15.70
N ILE A 74 4.30 -5.43 -14.59
CA ILE A 74 4.72 -4.03 -14.49
C ILE A 74 6.00 -3.92 -13.64
N ILE A 75 6.68 -2.78 -13.74
CA ILE A 75 7.85 -2.50 -12.90
C ILE A 75 7.44 -2.44 -11.42
N TYR A 76 8.38 -2.82 -10.55
CA TYR A 76 8.11 -3.05 -9.14
C TYR A 76 7.64 -1.78 -8.39
N GLU A 77 8.13 -0.61 -8.81
CA GLU A 77 7.79 0.70 -8.28
C GLU A 77 6.38 1.15 -8.65
N GLU A 78 5.76 0.57 -9.68
CA GLU A 78 4.38 0.89 -10.09
C GLU A 78 3.33 0.09 -9.31
N ILE A 79 3.70 -1.05 -8.73
CA ILE A 79 2.82 -1.89 -7.90
C ILE A 79 2.07 -1.08 -6.83
N PRO A 80 2.73 -0.24 -6.01
CA PRO A 80 2.02 0.53 -4.99
C PRO A 80 1.05 1.55 -5.60
N VAL A 81 1.26 2.04 -6.83
CA VAL A 81 0.32 2.93 -7.52
C VAL A 81 -0.97 2.18 -7.85
N VAL A 82 -0.87 0.97 -8.40
CA VAL A 82 -2.02 0.10 -8.69
C VAL A 82 -2.83 -0.15 -7.43
N LEU A 83 -2.17 -0.56 -6.34
CA LEU A 83 -2.82 -0.83 -5.07
C LEU A 83 -3.46 0.43 -4.47
N PHE A 84 -2.76 1.57 -4.56
CA PHE A 84 -3.22 2.85 -4.04
C PHE A 84 -4.50 3.35 -4.71
N ILE A 85 -4.58 3.25 -6.05
CA ILE A 85 -5.76 3.62 -6.84
C ILE A 85 -6.88 2.61 -6.56
N SER A 86 -6.58 1.30 -6.67
CA SER A 86 -7.53 0.21 -6.47
C SER A 86 -8.27 0.31 -5.15
N GLN A 87 -7.58 0.60 -4.04
CA GLN A 87 -8.21 0.74 -2.73
C GLN A 87 -9.12 1.97 -2.61
N ARG A 88 -8.76 3.08 -3.26
CA ARG A 88 -9.55 4.32 -3.22
C ARG A 88 -10.84 4.21 -4.03
N THR A 89 -10.80 3.48 -5.13
CA THR A 89 -11.93 3.35 -6.04
C THR A 89 -12.67 2.03 -5.89
N LYS A 90 -12.14 1.11 -5.07
CA LYS A 90 -12.58 -0.29 -4.97
C LYS A 90 -12.58 -1.02 -6.32
N THR A 91 -11.73 -0.58 -7.24
CA THR A 91 -11.60 -1.18 -8.58
C THR A 91 -10.64 -2.35 -8.54
N ASN A 92 -10.97 -3.44 -9.25
CA ASN A 92 -10.06 -4.58 -9.37
C ASN A 92 -8.71 -4.15 -10.00
N PRO A 93 -7.56 -4.47 -9.38
CA PRO A 93 -6.23 -4.20 -9.92
C PRO A 93 -6.03 -4.59 -11.39
N ASP A 94 -6.62 -5.70 -11.84
CA ASP A 94 -6.49 -6.17 -13.23
C ASP A 94 -7.06 -5.18 -14.26
N ILE A 95 -8.13 -4.46 -13.90
CA ILE A 95 -8.71 -3.44 -14.78
C ILE A 95 -7.73 -2.28 -14.95
N LEU A 96 -7.10 -1.85 -13.86
CA LEU A 96 -6.09 -0.78 -13.87
C LEU A 96 -4.87 -1.19 -14.69
N LEU A 97 -4.41 -2.43 -14.51
CA LEU A 97 -3.30 -3.00 -15.29
C LEU A 97 -3.61 -3.06 -16.78
N ASN A 98 -4.83 -3.47 -17.16
CA ASN A 98 -5.19 -3.53 -18.57
C ASN A 98 -5.15 -2.14 -19.22
N TRP A 99 -5.59 -1.09 -18.53
CA TRP A 99 -5.44 0.28 -19.03
C TRP A 99 -3.98 0.72 -19.05
N ARG A 100 -3.19 0.39 -18.03
CA ARG A 100 -1.76 0.72 -17.94
C ARG A 100 -0.96 0.10 -19.09
N LEU A 101 -1.17 -1.19 -19.35
CA LEU A 101 -0.55 -1.94 -20.44
C LEU A 101 -1.05 -1.49 -21.81
N GLY A 102 -2.27 -0.96 -21.89
CA GLY A 102 -2.81 -0.28 -23.07
C GLY A 102 -2.23 1.13 -23.32
N GLY A 103 -1.26 1.58 -22.52
CA GLY A 103 -0.55 2.85 -22.72
C GLY A 103 -1.10 4.04 -21.94
N ALA A 104 -2.16 3.87 -21.14
CA ALA A 104 -2.64 4.95 -20.28
C ALA A 104 -1.60 5.30 -19.20
N ASN A 105 -1.39 6.59 -18.96
CA ASN A 105 -0.60 7.05 -17.82
C ASN A 105 -1.44 6.99 -16.53
N TRP A 106 -0.78 7.00 -15.37
CA TRP A 106 -1.45 6.85 -14.07
C TRP A 106 -2.41 8.01 -13.76
N LEU A 107 -2.12 9.21 -14.25
CA LEU A 107 -2.98 10.37 -14.07
C LEU A 107 -4.30 10.19 -14.82
N ASP A 108 -4.25 9.79 -16.09
CA ASP A 108 -5.43 9.54 -16.92
C ASP A 108 -6.29 8.41 -16.34
N ILE A 109 -5.66 7.34 -15.86
CA ILE A 109 -6.36 6.25 -15.15
C ILE A 109 -7.10 6.81 -13.92
N SER A 110 -6.45 7.67 -13.15
CA SER A 110 -7.04 8.29 -11.96
C SER A 110 -8.23 9.18 -12.31
N LEU A 111 -8.05 10.06 -13.29
CA LEU A 111 -9.09 10.98 -13.76
C LEU A 111 -10.29 10.23 -14.35
N ARG A 112 -10.04 9.16 -15.11
CA ARG A 112 -11.09 8.27 -15.65
C ARG A 112 -11.94 7.64 -14.54
N LEU A 113 -11.34 7.40 -13.38
CA LEU A 113 -12.02 6.87 -12.18
C LEU A 113 -12.60 7.96 -11.28
N GLY A 114 -12.57 9.23 -11.70
CA GLY A 114 -13.11 10.35 -10.93
C GLY A 114 -12.23 10.82 -9.77
N LEU A 115 -10.97 10.41 -9.72
CA LEU A 115 -10.04 10.85 -8.68
C LEU A 115 -9.41 12.20 -9.03
N SER A 116 -9.38 13.11 -8.06
CA SER A 116 -8.57 14.34 -8.17
C SER A 116 -7.08 13.98 -8.03
N PRO A 117 -6.16 14.66 -8.75
CA PRO A 117 -4.72 14.48 -8.55
C PRO A 117 -4.25 14.79 -7.12
N ASP A 118 -5.03 15.56 -6.36
CA ASP A 118 -4.76 15.89 -4.94
C ASP A 118 -4.58 14.66 -4.05
N ILE A 119 -5.11 13.48 -4.43
CA ILE A 119 -4.89 12.25 -3.66
C ILE A 119 -3.41 11.89 -3.52
N TYR A 120 -2.57 12.30 -4.48
CA TYR A 120 -1.14 12.03 -4.49
C TYR A 120 -0.35 13.01 -3.62
N TYR A 121 -0.94 14.12 -3.20
CA TYR A 121 -0.23 15.11 -2.40
C TYR A 121 0.14 14.58 -1.01
N VAL A 122 1.42 14.69 -0.67
CA VAL A 122 1.95 14.44 0.67
C VAL A 122 2.33 15.79 1.28
N PRO A 123 1.71 16.24 2.37
CA PRO A 123 2.06 17.50 3.00
C PRO A 123 3.49 17.51 3.55
N ILE A 124 4.20 18.62 3.36
CA ILE A 124 5.53 18.90 3.95
C ILE A 124 5.58 20.33 4.48
N PRO A 125 6.55 20.69 5.34
CA PRO A 125 6.72 22.06 5.79
C PRO A 125 6.81 23.06 4.63
N ARG A 126 6.08 24.19 4.73
CA ARG A 126 5.96 25.16 3.63
C ARG A 126 7.31 25.74 3.19
N GLN A 127 8.23 25.89 4.13
CA GLN A 127 9.56 26.45 3.94
C GLN A 127 10.57 25.44 3.36
N ALA A 128 10.19 24.15 3.29
CA ALA A 128 11.06 23.11 2.77
C ALA A 128 11.42 23.37 1.30
N ARG A 129 12.68 23.26 0.92
CA ARG A 129 13.12 23.36 -0.48
C ARG A 129 13.07 21.97 -1.10
N VAL A 130 12.26 21.80 -2.14
CA VAL A 130 12.09 20.52 -2.84
C VAL A 130 12.65 20.64 -4.24
N GLY A 131 13.72 19.89 -4.50
CA GLY A 131 14.31 19.73 -5.83
C GLY A 131 13.83 18.45 -6.51
N PRO A 132 14.45 18.07 -7.64
CA PRO A 132 14.22 16.76 -8.26
C PRO A 132 14.40 15.59 -7.27
N PRO A 133 13.63 14.49 -7.42
CA PRO A 133 12.61 14.27 -8.44
C PRO A 133 11.25 14.93 -8.14
N PHE A 134 11.06 15.50 -6.95
CA PHE A 134 9.74 15.98 -6.48
C PHE A 134 9.42 17.43 -6.84
N GLY A 135 10.41 18.18 -7.35
CA GLY A 135 10.30 19.63 -7.56
C GLY A 135 9.14 20.04 -8.46
N ASN A 136 8.87 19.28 -9.51
CA ASN A 136 7.77 19.54 -10.44
C ASN A 136 6.42 19.36 -9.74
N ALA A 137 6.19 18.19 -9.14
CA ALA A 137 4.97 17.89 -8.39
C ALA A 137 4.70 18.90 -7.26
N TYR A 138 5.69 19.21 -6.41
CA TYR A 138 5.49 20.17 -5.31
C TYR A 138 5.40 21.62 -5.79
N GLY A 139 6.09 21.97 -6.88
CA GLY A 139 5.93 23.25 -7.55
C GLY A 139 4.48 23.46 -8.01
N TYR A 140 3.84 22.41 -8.52
CA TYR A 140 2.43 22.42 -8.86
C TYR A 140 1.54 22.66 -7.62
N TYR A 141 1.67 21.82 -6.58
CA TYR A 141 0.81 21.93 -5.38
C TYR A 141 0.96 23.27 -4.64
N ARG A 142 2.15 23.88 -4.68
CA ARG A 142 2.40 25.20 -4.06
C ARG A 142 1.73 26.35 -4.80
N LYS A 143 1.58 26.24 -6.12
CA LYS A 143 0.96 27.29 -6.96
C LYS A 143 -0.57 27.32 -6.84
N ARG A 144 -1.20 26.31 -6.21
CA ARG A 144 -2.66 26.19 -6.00
C ARG A 144 -3.47 26.68 -7.20
N VAL A 145 -3.17 26.13 -8.39
CA VAL A 145 -3.94 26.46 -9.60
C VAL A 145 -5.39 25.98 -9.38
N PRO A 146 -6.42 26.86 -9.42
CA PRO A 146 -7.78 26.53 -8.96
C PRO A 146 -8.53 25.45 -9.77
N LYS A 147 -7.91 24.87 -10.80
CA LYS A 147 -8.57 23.89 -11.66
C LYS A 147 -7.67 22.67 -11.82
N ALA A 148 -8.15 21.53 -11.34
CA ALA A 148 -7.57 20.20 -11.54
C ALA A 148 -7.34 19.86 -13.04
N ARG A 149 -7.92 20.62 -13.98
CA ARG A 149 -7.74 20.46 -15.43
C ARG A 149 -6.34 20.82 -15.97
N TYR A 150 -5.46 21.40 -15.14
CA TYR A 150 -4.11 21.80 -15.55
C TYR A 150 -3.00 21.11 -14.75
N ILE A 151 -3.36 20.08 -13.97
CA ILE A 151 -2.37 19.29 -13.26
C ILE A 151 -1.75 18.33 -14.26
N THR A 152 -0.47 18.49 -14.53
CA THR A 152 0.33 17.53 -15.28
C THR A 152 1.32 16.90 -14.30
N LEU A 153 0.93 15.75 -13.73
CA LEU A 153 1.86 14.86 -13.04
C LEU A 153 2.30 13.79 -14.03
N SER A 154 3.61 13.58 -14.16
CA SER A 154 4.11 12.45 -14.94
C SER A 154 3.88 11.12 -14.20
N ASN A 155 4.12 10.00 -14.89
CA ASN A 155 4.12 8.69 -14.23
C ASN A 155 5.15 8.65 -13.10
N GLU A 156 6.33 9.20 -13.33
CA GLU A 156 7.41 9.28 -12.33
C GLU A 156 7.02 10.14 -11.14
N ASP A 157 6.32 11.26 -11.35
CA ASP A 157 5.80 12.08 -10.24
C ASP A 157 4.84 11.25 -9.37
N ILE A 158 3.89 10.56 -9.99
CA ILE A 158 2.89 9.74 -9.27
C ILE A 158 3.57 8.59 -8.53
N ILE A 159 4.48 7.86 -9.18
CA ILE A 159 5.25 6.78 -8.56
C ILE A 159 6.02 7.31 -7.34
N ASN A 160 6.76 8.42 -7.50
CA ASN A 160 7.52 9.00 -6.40
C ASN A 160 6.63 9.48 -5.25
N LEU A 161 5.49 10.11 -5.53
CA LEU A 161 4.55 10.59 -4.51
C LEU A 161 3.88 9.44 -3.75
N VAL A 162 3.47 8.38 -4.45
CA VAL A 162 2.88 7.20 -3.81
C VAL A 162 3.92 6.49 -2.94
N LEU A 163 5.13 6.28 -3.46
CA LEU A 163 6.22 5.65 -2.69
C LEU A 163 6.67 6.51 -1.52
N LEU A 164 6.71 7.83 -1.68
CA LEU A 164 6.96 8.78 -0.59
C LEU A 164 5.94 8.54 0.55
N ARG A 165 4.64 8.48 0.22
CA ARG A 165 3.60 8.21 1.20
C ARG A 165 3.80 6.85 1.87
N VAL A 166 3.97 5.78 1.08
CA VAL A 166 4.15 4.41 1.61
C VAL A 166 5.31 4.35 2.59
N VAL A 167 6.47 4.89 2.23
CA VAL A 167 7.67 4.85 3.09
C VAL A 167 7.49 5.74 4.32
N SER A 168 6.94 6.94 4.16
CA SER A 168 6.71 7.87 5.27
C SER A 168 5.76 7.26 6.30
N ASP A 169 4.63 6.74 5.85
CA ASP A 169 3.57 6.22 6.71
C ASP A 169 3.99 4.89 7.34
N TYR A 170 4.61 3.98 6.58
CA TYR A 170 5.00 2.66 7.09
C TYR A 170 6.11 2.72 8.15
N PHE A 171 7.08 3.63 7.99
CA PHE A 171 8.21 3.78 8.92
C PHE A 171 8.01 4.90 9.95
N GLY A 172 6.88 5.62 9.91
CA GLY A 172 6.62 6.75 10.82
C GLY A 172 7.61 7.88 10.66
N LEU A 173 8.07 8.12 9.43
CA LEU A 173 9.05 9.16 9.11
C LEU A 173 8.36 10.44 8.65
N GLU A 174 9.03 11.55 8.87
CA GLU A 174 8.63 12.83 8.26
C GLU A 174 8.90 12.77 6.74
N PRO A 175 7.94 13.14 5.88
CA PRO A 175 8.08 12.95 4.43
C PRO A 175 9.25 13.72 3.82
N PHE A 176 9.56 14.92 4.31
CA PHE A 176 10.69 15.70 3.81
C PHE A 176 12.04 14.97 4.02
N ARG A 177 12.20 14.18 5.08
CA ARG A 177 13.37 13.31 5.25
C ARG A 177 13.50 12.26 4.14
N VAL A 178 12.39 11.65 3.73
CA VAL A 178 12.39 10.68 2.62
C VAL A 178 12.71 11.37 1.29
N ILE A 179 12.16 12.58 1.08
CA ILE A 179 12.49 13.43 -0.07
C ILE A 179 14.00 13.70 -0.11
N GLN A 180 14.63 14.06 1.01
CA GLN A 180 16.08 14.32 1.07
C GLN A 180 16.90 13.11 0.62
N TRP A 181 16.58 11.90 1.08
CA TRP A 181 17.29 10.69 0.64
C TRP A 181 17.10 10.40 -0.85
N ARG A 182 15.87 10.55 -1.35
CA ARG A 182 15.57 10.34 -2.77
C ARG A 182 16.27 11.36 -3.65
N SER A 183 16.28 12.64 -3.25
CA SER A 183 17.01 13.72 -3.94
C SER A 183 18.52 13.55 -3.91
N ALA A 184 19.07 12.84 -2.91
CA ALA A 184 20.48 12.45 -2.86
C ALA A 184 20.82 11.27 -3.78
N GLY A 185 19.88 10.81 -4.62
CA GLY A 185 20.08 9.75 -5.61
C GLY A 185 19.74 8.34 -5.13
N LYS A 186 19.33 8.15 -3.87
CA LYS A 186 18.94 6.82 -3.37
C LYS A 186 17.65 6.34 -4.03
N GLY A 187 17.60 5.06 -4.38
CA GLY A 187 16.36 4.37 -4.76
C GLY A 187 15.46 4.10 -3.54
N PHE A 188 14.17 3.88 -3.75
CA PHE A 188 13.26 3.54 -2.65
C PHE A 188 13.56 2.17 -2.04
N ASP A 189 14.02 1.22 -2.85
CA ASP A 189 14.56 -0.07 -2.42
C ASP A 189 15.70 0.11 -1.40
N GLN A 190 16.69 0.94 -1.73
CA GLN A 190 17.84 1.24 -0.87
C GLN A 190 17.40 1.91 0.42
N ILE A 191 16.50 2.88 0.34
CA ILE A 191 15.94 3.58 1.52
C ILE A 191 15.25 2.57 2.45
N ILE A 192 14.41 1.69 1.90
CA ILE A 192 13.67 0.70 2.71
C ILE A 192 14.61 -0.33 3.34
N ILE A 193 15.62 -0.81 2.61
CA ILE A 193 16.62 -1.74 3.15
C ILE A 193 17.37 -1.11 4.33
N GLU A 194 17.82 0.14 4.18
CA GLU A 194 18.51 0.87 5.25
C GLU A 194 17.62 1.08 6.49
N LEU A 195 16.34 1.40 6.29
CA LEU A 195 15.39 1.62 7.38
C LEU A 195 15.07 0.34 8.14
N ARG A 196 14.93 -0.79 7.45
CA ARG A 196 14.73 -2.10 8.09
C ARG A 196 15.92 -2.50 8.95
N ARG A 197 17.14 -2.35 8.44
CA ARG A 197 18.36 -2.68 9.18
C ARG A 197 18.53 -1.86 10.48
N LYS A 198 17.95 -0.67 10.57
CA LYS A 198 17.99 0.15 11.79
C LYS A 198 16.93 -0.22 12.83
N LYS A 199 15.93 -1.01 12.43
CA LYS A 199 14.81 -1.41 13.29
C LYS A 199 15.06 -2.75 14.00
N ASP A 200 15.92 -3.58 13.43
CA ASP A 200 16.44 -4.82 14.02
C ASP A 200 17.66 -4.53 14.92
#